data_AF-A0A8D8W6A0-F1
#
_entry.id   AF-A0A8D8W6A0-F1
#
_cell.length_a   1.000
_cell.length_b   1.000
_cell.length_c   1.000
_cell.angle_alpha   90.00
_cell.angle_beta   90.00
_cell.angle_gamma   90.00
#
_symmetry.space_group_name_H-M   'P 1'
#
loop_
_entity.id
_entity.type
_entity.pdbx_description
1 polymer ?
#
loop_
_entity_poly.entity_id
_entity_poly.type
_entity_poly.pdbx_seq_one_letter_code
_entity_poly.pdbx_strand_id
1 'polypeptide(L)'
;MVTCMSHKRYCLSISMNSFHWLMSFALTNMKQKHGLDNHLLGVASTTLGGSRATFSIDIPKVDAIFTGTGDLFASLFLAWFTLTEHNVKETLERTIATVQSVLERTSSSFSVKDSLAKLSSKERELKLIQSKCDIENPKVKIQAKPIIST
;
A
#
# COMPACT_ATOMS: atom_id res chain seq x y z
N MET A 1 -3.16 17.27 -1.34
CA MET A 1 -2.15 17.61 -0.32
C MET A 1 -1.87 16.32 0.46
N VAL A 2 -0.69 15.72 0.32
CA VAL A 2 -0.35 14.49 1.07
C VAL A 2 0.04 14.92 2.48
N THR A 3 -0.83 14.71 3.47
CA THR A 3 -0.52 15.02 4.86
C THR A 3 0.00 13.76 5.56
N CYS A 4 1.33 13.69 5.73
CA CYS A 4 1.98 12.66 6.53
C CYS A 4 2.08 13.16 7.99
N MET A 5 1.16 12.75 8.87
CA MET A 5 1.30 13.01 10.31
C MET A 5 2.22 11.95 10.93
N SER A 6 3.51 12.30 11.04
CA SER A 6 4.51 11.47 11.70
C SER A 6 4.43 11.62 13.22
N HIS A 7 3.71 10.72 13.89
CA HIS A 7 4.01 10.35 15.27
C HIS A 7 3.52 8.93 15.59
N LYS A 8 4.45 7.97 15.56
CA LYS A 8 4.35 6.56 16.01
C LYS A 8 3.20 5.69 15.46
N ARG A 9 2.47 6.16 14.44
CA ARG A 9 1.49 5.37 13.68
C ARG A 9 1.68 5.74 12.21
N TYR A 10 2.04 4.77 11.36
CA TYR A 10 2.15 4.97 9.91
C TYR A 10 0.75 5.16 9.31
N CYS A 11 0.14 6.32 9.54
CA CYS A 11 -1.14 6.72 8.97
C CYS A 11 -0.86 7.60 7.76
N LEU A 12 -0.78 7.00 6.58
CA LEU A 12 -0.72 7.74 5.32
C LEU A 12 -2.16 8.10 4.95
N SER A 13 -2.51 9.39 5.02
CA SER A 13 -3.78 9.91 4.53
C SER A 13 -3.55 10.64 3.21
N ILE A 14 -4.02 10.05 2.10
CA ILE A 14 -4.02 10.72 0.79
C ILE A 14 -5.44 11.23 0.56
N SER A 15 -5.58 12.55 0.51
CA SER A 15 -6.81 13.26 0.13
C SER A 15 -6.54 14.08 -1.13
N MET A 16 -7.20 13.73 -2.22
CA MET A 16 -7.18 14.43 -3.50
C MET A 16 -8.50 15.19 -3.66
N ASN A 17 -8.46 16.52 -3.57
CA ASN A 17 -9.64 17.40 -3.63
C ASN A 17 -9.79 18.13 -4.97
N SER A 18 -8.97 17.81 -5.98
CA SER A 18 -9.09 18.38 -7.32
C SER A 18 -9.66 17.32 -8.24
N PHE A 19 -10.68 17.67 -9.02
CA PHE A 19 -11.62 16.78 -9.71
C PHE A 19 -12.68 16.20 -8.77
N HIS A 20 -13.91 16.01 -9.27
CA HIS A 20 -15.15 15.64 -8.56
C HIS A 20 -15.11 14.23 -7.92
N TRP A 21 -14.06 13.91 -7.15
CA TRP A 21 -13.79 12.61 -6.54
C TRP A 21 -13.21 12.80 -5.14
N LEU A 22 -14.05 12.70 -4.11
CA LEU A 22 -13.60 12.66 -2.71
C LEU A 22 -13.11 11.25 -2.38
N MET A 23 -11.85 10.98 -2.67
CA MET A 23 -11.19 9.74 -2.27
C MET A 23 -10.36 9.94 -1.01
N SER A 24 -10.49 9.00 -0.08
CA SER A 24 -9.69 8.95 1.15
C SER A 24 -9.11 7.56 1.31
N PHE A 25 -7.80 7.49 1.49
CA PHE A 25 -7.08 6.25 1.81
C PHE A 25 -6.36 6.40 3.15
N ALA A 26 -6.44 5.37 3.99
CA ALA A 26 -5.74 5.28 5.26
C ALA A 26 -5.14 3.89 5.47
N LEU A 27 -3.88 3.84 5.89
CA LEU A 27 -3.23 2.63 6.41
C LEU A 27 -3.24 2.67 7.93
N THR A 28 -3.71 1.60 8.55
CA THR A 28 -3.71 1.45 10.02
C THR A 28 -3.18 0.09 10.41
N ASN A 29 -2.47 0.03 11.56
CA ASN A 29 -2.07 -1.25 12.13
C ASN A 29 -3.30 -1.95 12.70
N MET A 30 -3.54 -3.19 12.29
CA MET A 30 -4.51 -4.04 12.97
C MET A 30 -3.91 -4.52 14.29
N LYS A 31 -4.60 -4.26 15.40
CA LYS A 31 -4.37 -5.01 16.64
C LYS A 31 -5.27 -6.24 16.58
N GLN A 32 -4.72 -7.39 16.21
CA GLN A 32 -5.45 -8.65 16.29
C GLN A 32 -5.56 -9.06 17.76
N LYS A 33 -6.77 -9.42 18.20
CA LYS A 33 -7.09 -9.73 19.62
C LYS A 33 -6.40 -11.00 20.14
N HIS A 34 -5.73 -11.75 19.27
CA HIS A 34 -4.87 -12.88 19.59
C HIS A 34 -3.56 -12.70 18.82
N GLY A 35 -2.45 -12.71 19.56
CA GLY A 35 -1.18 -12.09 19.16
C GLY A 35 -0.57 -12.61 17.87
N LEU A 36 -0.33 -11.67 16.95
CA LEU A 36 0.84 -11.51 16.07
C LEU A 36 0.51 -10.31 15.18
N ASP A 37 1.18 -9.18 15.42
CA ASP A 37 0.91 -7.87 14.79
C ASP A 37 1.44 -7.81 13.34
N ASN A 38 1.24 -8.87 12.55
CA ASN A 38 1.95 -9.08 11.29
C ASN A 38 1.24 -8.48 10.09
N HIS A 39 0.09 -7.83 10.28
CA HIS A 39 -0.79 -7.39 9.20
C HIS A 39 -1.11 -5.88 9.31
N LEU A 40 -1.29 -5.22 8.16
CA LEU A 40 -1.69 -3.82 8.00
C LEU A 40 -3.06 -3.77 7.33
N LEU A 41 -3.99 -2.99 7.88
CA LEU A 41 -5.27 -2.73 7.23
C LEU A 41 -5.17 -1.46 6.38
N GLY A 42 -5.31 -1.62 5.07
CA GLY A 42 -5.59 -0.52 4.15
C GLY A 42 -7.10 -0.31 4.06
N VAL A 43 -7.55 0.93 4.19
CA VAL A 43 -8.95 1.32 3.98
C VAL A 43 -8.99 2.40 2.92
N ALA A 44 -9.80 2.19 1.89
CA ALA A 44 -10.05 3.16 0.83
C ALA A 44 -11.55 3.44 0.74
N SER A 45 -11.95 4.71 0.64
CA SER A 45 -13.34 5.07 0.35
C SER A 45 -13.43 6.01 -0.86
N THR A 46 -14.46 5.82 -1.67
CA THR A 46 -14.87 6.71 -2.75
C THR A 46 -16.35 7.04 -2.64
N THR A 47 -16.72 8.21 -3.14
CA THR A 47 -18.11 8.62 -3.32
C THR A 47 -18.39 8.67 -4.80
N LEU A 48 -19.25 7.77 -5.28
CA LEU A 48 -19.66 7.71 -6.68
C LEU A 48 -21.18 7.94 -6.75
N GLY A 49 -21.61 9.00 -7.44
CA GLY A 49 -23.04 9.32 -7.58
C GLY A 49 -23.79 9.57 -6.26
N GLY A 50 -23.11 10.08 -5.23
CA GLY A 50 -23.69 10.31 -3.90
C GLY A 50 -23.70 9.11 -2.96
N SER A 51 -23.36 7.92 -3.46
CA SER A 51 -23.19 6.71 -2.64
C SER A 51 -21.73 6.52 -2.24
N ARG A 52 -21.48 6.31 -0.95
CA ARG A 52 -20.13 6.06 -0.42
C ARG A 52 -19.83 4.57 -0.44
N ALA A 53 -18.83 4.17 -1.22
CA ALA A 53 -18.27 2.82 -1.20
C ALA A 53 -16.97 2.82 -0.40
N THR A 54 -16.85 1.91 0.58
CA THR A 54 -15.65 1.74 1.38
C THR A 54 -15.14 0.32 1.23
N PHE A 55 -13.83 0.18 1.05
CA PHE A 55 -13.14 -1.09 0.91
C PHE A 55 -12.03 -1.21 1.94
N SER A 56 -11.82 -2.43 2.42
CA SER A 56 -10.71 -2.80 3.29
C SER A 56 -9.84 -3.84 2.61
N ILE A 57 -8.54 -3.79 2.82
CA ILE A 57 -7.59 -4.80 2.35
C ILE A 57 -6.64 -5.15 3.49
N ASP A 58 -6.42 -6.45 3.70
CA ASP A 58 -5.53 -6.97 4.72
C ASP A 58 -4.16 -7.27 4.09
N ILE A 59 -3.14 -6.54 4.51
CA ILE A 59 -1.82 -6.49 3.87
C ILE A 59 -0.80 -7.14 4.81
N PRO A 60 -0.13 -8.23 4.44
CA PRO A 60 0.92 -8.81 5.26
C PRO A 60 2.09 -7.83 5.38
N LYS A 61 2.60 -7.64 6.60
CA LYS A 61 3.80 -6.86 6.84
C LYS A 61 5.02 -7.64 6.36
N VAL A 62 5.95 -6.89 5.78
CA VAL A 62 7.29 -7.37 5.50
C VAL A 62 8.17 -6.92 6.66
N ASP A 63 8.92 -7.84 7.28
CA ASP A 63 9.80 -7.59 8.43
C ASP A 63 11.09 -6.85 8.01
N ALA A 64 10.93 -5.67 7.41
CA ALA A 64 12.01 -4.80 6.99
C ALA A 64 11.58 -3.33 6.96
N ILE A 65 12.51 -2.44 7.30
CA ILE A 65 12.29 -0.99 7.23
C ILE A 65 12.79 -0.51 5.88
N PHE A 66 11.88 0.00 5.07
CA PHE A 66 12.15 0.57 3.76
C PHE A 66 11.87 2.07 3.76
N THR A 67 12.64 2.83 2.98
CA THR A 67 12.40 4.26 2.74
C THR A 67 11.74 4.47 1.38
N GLY A 68 10.84 5.45 1.27
CA GLY A 68 10.17 5.79 0.00
C GLY A 68 8.97 4.92 -0.40
N THR A 69 8.50 4.01 0.47
CA THR A 69 7.32 3.18 0.20
C THR A 69 6.02 3.97 0.08
N GLY A 70 5.91 5.10 0.80
CA GLY A 70 4.77 6.01 0.71
C GLY A 70 4.68 6.72 -0.64
N ASP A 71 5.81 7.21 -1.17
CA ASP A 71 5.87 7.84 -2.49
C ASP A 71 5.57 6.82 -3.59
N LEU A 72 6.17 5.62 -3.49
CA LEU A 72 5.86 4.51 -4.39
C LEU A 72 4.37 4.16 -4.36
N PHE A 73 3.78 4.02 -3.17
CA PHE A 73 2.36 3.72 -3.02
C PHE A 73 1.48 4.81 -3.66
N ALA A 74 1.75 6.09 -3.37
CA ALA A 74 0.96 7.20 -3.89
C ALA A 74 1.03 7.27 -5.42
N SER A 75 2.23 7.12 -6.01
CA SER A 75 2.41 7.11 -7.47
C SER A 75 1.72 5.93 -8.13
N LEU A 76 1.86 4.71 -7.58
CA LEU A 76 1.21 3.51 -8.11
C LEU A 76 -0.31 3.58 -7.98
N PHE A 77 -0.80 4.04 -6.82
CA PHE A 77 -2.24 4.19 -6.59
C PHE A 77 -2.84 5.15 -7.61
N LEU A 78 -2.22 6.31 -7.82
CA LEU A 78 -2.68 7.28 -8.81
C LEU A 78 -2.67 6.72 -10.23
N ALA A 79 -1.61 6.01 -10.61
CA ALA A 79 -1.48 5.41 -11.95
C ALA A 79 -2.53 4.31 -12.18
N TRP A 80 -2.73 3.41 -11.22
CA TRP A 80 -3.76 2.36 -11.33
C TRP A 80 -5.17 2.94 -11.25
N PHE A 81 -5.37 4.03 -10.50
CA PHE A 81 -6.66 4.67 -10.38
C PHE A 81 -7.16 5.25 -11.70
N THR A 82 -6.25 5.81 -12.52
CA THR A 82 -6.60 6.28 -13.87
C THR A 82 -6.77 5.12 -14.85
N LEU A 83 -5.94 4.07 -14.75
CA LEU A 83 -6.00 2.90 -15.64
C LEU A 83 -7.20 1.98 -15.40
N THR A 84 -7.77 1.98 -14.19
CA THR A 84 -8.93 1.14 -13.81
C THR A 84 -10.25 1.91 -13.81
N GLU A 85 -10.31 3.04 -14.53
CA GLU A 85 -11.52 3.87 -14.65
C GLU A 85 -12.12 4.25 -13.28
N HIS A 86 -11.26 4.61 -12.32
CA HIS A 86 -11.64 4.97 -10.96
C HIS A 86 -12.25 3.84 -10.10
N ASN A 87 -12.05 2.58 -10.49
CA ASN A 87 -12.42 1.42 -9.68
C ASN A 87 -11.45 1.26 -8.49
N VAL A 88 -11.87 1.78 -7.33
CA VAL A 88 -11.08 1.76 -6.09
C VAL A 88 -10.69 0.37 -5.64
N LYS A 89 -11.59 -0.60 -5.78
CA LYS A 89 -11.33 -1.98 -5.35
C LYS A 89 -10.15 -2.54 -6.13
N GLU A 90 -10.23 -2.46 -7.46
CA GLU A 90 -9.19 -2.98 -8.35
C GLU A 90 -7.88 -2.17 -8.24
N THR A 91 -7.98 -0.85 -8.13
CA THR A 91 -6.83 0.04 -7.89
C THR A 91 -6.05 -0.39 -6.67
N LEU A 92 -6.76 -0.63 -5.55
CA LEU A 92 -6.15 -0.99 -4.28
C LEU A 92 -5.48 -2.36 -4.37
N GLU A 93 -6.14 -3.35 -4.97
CA GLU A 93 -5.62 -4.70 -5.18
C GLU A 93 -4.32 -4.69 -6.02
N ARG A 94 -4.32 -3.99 -7.15
CA ARG A 94 -3.15 -3.88 -8.05
C ARG A 94 -1.99 -3.12 -7.40
N THR A 95 -2.29 -2.04 -6.69
CA THR A 95 -1.29 -1.23 -5.98
C THR A 95 -0.61 -2.04 -4.89
N ILE A 96 -1.39 -2.72 -4.03
CA ILE A 96 -0.84 -3.55 -2.95
C ILE A 96 -0.06 -4.73 -3.51
N ALA A 97 -0.55 -5.39 -4.57
CA ALA A 97 0.18 -6.48 -5.22
C ALA A 97 1.54 -6.03 -5.76
N THR A 98 1.60 -4.84 -6.35
CA THR A 98 2.85 -4.26 -6.86
C THR A 98 3.81 -3.95 -5.71
N VAL A 99 3.34 -3.23 -4.68
CA VAL A 99 4.16 -2.85 -3.53
C VAL A 99 4.72 -4.10 -2.84
N GLN A 100 3.89 -5.10 -2.58
CA GLN A 100 4.33 -6.37 -1.98
C GLN A 100 5.42 -7.04 -2.81
N SER A 101 5.26 -7.12 -4.13
CA SER A 101 6.25 -7.74 -5.02
C SER A 101 7.59 -6.97 -5.01
N VAL A 102 7.55 -5.64 -4.97
CA VAL A 102 8.74 -4.79 -4.85
C VAL A 102 9.44 -5.00 -3.50
N LEU A 103 8.67 -5.08 -2.41
CA LEU A 103 9.20 -5.29 -1.06
C LEU A 103 9.79 -6.70 -0.90
N GLU A 104 9.11 -7.74 -1.37
CA GLU A 104 9.59 -9.12 -1.42
C GLU A 104 10.93 -9.18 -2.18
N ARG A 105 11.02 -8.56 -3.36
CA ARG A 105 12.27 -8.53 -4.14
C ARG A 105 13.40 -7.75 -3.48
N THR A 106 13.06 -6.61 -2.89
CA THR A 106 14.06 -5.80 -2.16
C THR A 106 14.58 -6.59 -0.97
N SER A 107 13.70 -7.27 -0.23
CA SER A 107 14.10 -8.12 0.90
C SER A 107 14.95 -9.33 0.49
N SER A 108 14.64 -9.94 -0.65
CA SER A 108 15.40 -11.07 -1.21
C SER A 108 16.79 -10.66 -1.71
N SER A 109 17.04 -9.36 -1.90
CA SER A 109 18.36 -8.85 -2.28
C SER A 109 19.33 -8.72 -1.10
N PHE A 110 18.85 -8.88 0.14
CA PHE A 110 19.70 -8.90 1.32
C PHE A 110 20.46 -10.23 1.40
N SER A 111 21.74 -10.18 1.75
CA SER A 111 22.53 -11.40 1.94
C SER A 111 22.04 -12.13 3.19
N VAL A 112 21.90 -13.45 3.14
CA VAL A 112 21.42 -14.31 4.26
C VAL A 112 22.27 -14.14 5.53
N LYS A 113 23.48 -13.60 5.41
CA LYS A 113 24.42 -13.36 6.52
C LYS A 113 24.22 -12.02 7.23
N ASP A 114 23.44 -11.12 6.67
CA ASP A 114 23.27 -9.76 7.22
C ASP A 114 22.06 -9.70 8.13
N SER A 115 22.29 -9.47 9.42
CA SER A 115 21.21 -9.09 10.34
C SER A 115 20.57 -7.81 9.82
N LEU A 116 19.23 -7.70 9.86
CA LEU A 116 18.49 -6.52 9.39
C LEU A 116 19.02 -5.18 9.96
N ALA A 117 19.61 -5.23 11.17
CA ALA A 117 20.26 -4.12 11.85
C ALA A 117 21.58 -3.65 11.20
N LYS A 118 22.26 -4.49 10.42
CA LYS A 118 23.54 -4.20 9.74
C LYS A 118 23.38 -3.72 8.30
N LEU A 119 22.17 -3.79 7.73
CA LEU A 119 21.93 -3.33 6.37
C LEU A 119 22.19 -1.83 6.25
N SER A 120 23.02 -1.45 5.29
CA SER A 120 23.28 -0.07 4.92
C SER A 120 22.04 0.58 4.27
N SER A 121 21.98 1.92 4.30
CA SER A 121 20.88 2.66 3.66
C SER A 121 20.75 2.34 2.16
N LYS A 122 21.86 2.01 1.48
CA LYS A 122 21.90 1.65 0.06
C LYS A 122 21.28 0.27 -0.20
N GLU A 123 21.44 -0.66 0.72
CA GLU A 123 20.84 -1.98 0.61
C GLU A 123 19.32 -1.91 0.80
N ARG A 124 18.85 -1.01 1.66
CA ARG A 124 17.41 -0.77 1.93
C ARG A 124 16.67 0.01 0.83
N GLU A 125 17.36 0.39 -0.24
CA GLU A 125 16.78 1.08 -1.39
C GLU A 125 15.93 0.13 -2.25
N LEU A 126 14.73 0.60 -2.61
CA LEU A 126 13.74 -0.18 -3.36
C LEU A 126 14.25 -0.59 -4.74
N LYS A 127 14.09 -1.88 -5.07
CA LYS A 127 14.50 -2.46 -6.37
C LYS A 127 13.44 -2.25 -7.45
N LEU A 128 13.17 -0.99 -7.79
CA LEU A 128 12.11 -0.60 -8.74
C LEU A 128 12.38 -1.08 -10.17
N ILE A 129 13.58 -0.84 -10.69
CA ILE A 129 13.97 -1.23 -12.06
C ILE A 129 13.85 -2.74 -12.24
N GLN A 130 14.32 -3.51 -11.24
CA GLN A 130 14.27 -4.97 -11.23
C GLN A 130 12.84 -5.49 -11.10
N SER A 131 11.92 -4.68 -10.58
CA SER A 131 10.52 -5.03 -10.38
C SER A 131 9.61 -4.46 -11.47
N LYS A 132 10.16 -3.95 -12.58
CA LYS A 132 9.39 -3.38 -13.69
C LYS A 132 8.25 -4.28 -14.14
N CYS A 133 8.52 -5.58 -14.35
CA CYS A 133 7.50 -6.52 -14.82
C CYS A 133 6.34 -6.67 -13.83
N ASP A 134 6.60 -6.60 -12.51
CA ASP A 134 5.56 -6.67 -11.49
C ASP A 134 4.80 -5.34 -11.33
N ILE A 135 5.42 -4.21 -11.68
CA ILE A 135 4.76 -2.89 -11.75
C ILE A 135 3.82 -2.84 -12.95
N GLU A 136 4.22 -3.37 -14.11
CA GLU A 136 3.38 -3.37 -15.32
C GLU A 136 2.28 -4.44 -15.25
N ASN A 137 2.59 -5.62 -14.70
CA ASN A 137 1.68 -6.77 -14.65
C ASN A 137 1.57 -7.34 -13.22
N PRO A 138 0.90 -6.63 -12.30
CA PRO A 138 0.81 -7.04 -10.91
C PRO A 138 0.00 -8.31 -10.74
N LYS A 139 0.56 -9.28 -10.01
CA LYS A 139 -0.13 -10.52 -9.64
C LYS A 139 -0.91 -10.32 -8.35
N VAL A 140 -2.21 -10.09 -8.47
CA VAL A 140 -3.10 -9.87 -7.33
C VAL A 140 -3.24 -11.16 -6.50
N LYS A 141 -2.61 -11.19 -5.33
CA LYS A 141 -2.73 -12.29 -4.34
C LYS A 141 -3.77 -12.00 -3.25
N ILE A 142 -4.05 -10.72 -2.98
CA ILE A 142 -4.87 -10.25 -1.87
C ILE A 142 -6.03 -9.45 -2.45
N GLN A 143 -7.24 -9.77 -2.00
CA GLN A 143 -8.46 -9.12 -2.46
C GLN A 143 -9.02 -8.13 -1.42
N ALA A 144 -9.52 -7.00 -1.90
CA ALA A 144 -10.19 -6.01 -1.07
C ALA A 144 -11.65 -6.42 -0.82
N LYS A 145 -12.10 -6.24 0.42
CA LYS A 145 -13.46 -6.56 0.87
C LYS A 145 -14.26 -5.27 1.07
N PRO A 146 -15.51 -5.19 0.56
CA PRO A 146 -16.37 -4.06 0.85
C PRO A 146 -16.68 -4.00 2.35
N ILE A 147 -16.64 -2.79 2.91
CA ILE A 147 -17.11 -2.50 4.26
C ILE A 147 -18.53 -1.99 4.13
N ILE A 148 -19.50 -2.84 4.47
CA ILE A 148 -20.91 -2.46 4.50
C ILE A 148 -21.13 -1.70 5.80
N SER A 149 -21.40 -0.39 5.70
CA SER A 149 -21.92 0.38 6.84
C SER A 149 -23.42 0.09 6.94
N THR A 150 -23.78 -0.85 7.81
CA THR A 150 -25.18 -1.09 8.23
C THR A 150 -25.73 0.11 8.99
#